data_AF-A0A4U3A7W2-F1
#
_entry.id   AF-A0A4U3A7W2-F1
#
_cell.length_a   1.000
_cell.length_b   1.000
_cell.length_c   1.000
_cell.angle_alpha   90.00
_cell.angle_beta   90.00
_cell.angle_gamma   90.00
#
_symmetry.space_group_name_H-M   'P 1'
#
loop_
_entity.id
_entity.type
_entity.pdbx_description
1 polymer ?
#
loop_
_entity_poly.entity_id
_entity_poly.type
_entity_poly.pdbx_seq_one_letter_code
_entity_poly.pdbx_strand_id
1 'polypeptide(L)'
;MTNPYTFLYESSENNKLVDKHLSMIKKHLADANIPYRMASSSNKFTESNVNVLKLSEYNELARALGYKQETIEKEDEILLIPGRVSQKQEFKNGDYKKNIEVIQGDWTNTFRVKKTVENLVLPHDSSSIYIAVQDHVYDEIPLTSNPE
;
A
#
# COMPACT_ATOMS: atom_id res chain seq x y z
N MET A 1 9.56 0.69 14.70
CA MET A 1 8.76 -0.52 14.49
C MET A 1 7.34 -0.27 14.87
N THR A 2 6.50 0.01 13.87
CA THR A 2 5.06 0.24 14.05
C THR A 2 4.26 -0.69 13.15
N ASN A 3 4.76 -1.92 12.94
CA ASN A 3 4.03 -2.94 12.19
C ASN A 3 2.77 -3.30 12.99
N PRO A 4 1.56 -3.04 12.46
CA PRO A 4 0.32 -3.29 13.18
C PRO A 4 -0.13 -4.76 13.11
N TYR A 5 0.62 -5.63 12.41
CA TYR A 5 0.29 -7.03 12.19
C TYR A 5 1.15 -7.97 13.06
N THR A 6 0.51 -9.00 13.63
CA THR A 6 1.19 -10.04 14.41
C THR A 6 1.99 -11.01 13.54
N PHE A 7 1.57 -11.20 12.29
CA PHE A 7 2.23 -12.07 11.33
C PHE A 7 2.27 -11.39 9.97
N LEU A 8 3.37 -11.56 9.25
CA LEU A 8 3.58 -11.00 7.94
C LEU A 8 4.14 -12.06 6.99
N TYR A 9 3.59 -12.10 5.79
CA TYR A 9 4.07 -12.92 4.69
C TYR A 9 4.31 -12.03 3.48
N GLU A 10 5.53 -12.08 2.94
CA GLU A 10 5.93 -11.34 1.75
C GLU A 10 6.32 -12.31 0.64
N SER A 11 6.01 -11.93 -0.60
CA SER A 11 6.45 -12.63 -1.80
C SER A 11 6.54 -11.68 -2.97
N SER A 12 7.37 -12.06 -3.94
CA SER A 12 7.32 -11.47 -5.27
C SER A 12 6.09 -11.99 -6.04
N GLU A 13 5.58 -11.17 -6.96
CA GLU A 13 4.42 -11.48 -7.79
C GLU A 13 4.58 -12.80 -8.58
N ASN A 14 5.81 -13.12 -9.01
CA ASN A 14 6.10 -14.31 -9.81
C ASN A 14 6.31 -15.60 -9.00
N ASN A 15 6.11 -15.57 -7.68
CA ASN A 15 6.30 -16.75 -6.85
C ASN A 15 5.12 -17.72 -6.94
N LYS A 16 5.32 -18.81 -7.70
CA LYS A 16 4.32 -19.88 -7.90
C LYS A 16 3.96 -20.67 -6.63
N LEU A 17 4.65 -20.45 -5.51
CA LEU A 17 4.42 -21.16 -4.25
C LEU A 17 3.56 -20.36 -3.26
N VAL A 18 3.12 -19.13 -3.60
CA VAL A 18 2.33 -18.27 -2.70
C VAL A 18 1.10 -18.98 -2.17
N ASP A 19 0.30 -19.59 -3.03
CA ASP A 19 -0.93 -20.30 -2.61
C ASP A 19 -0.64 -21.46 -1.65
N LYS A 20 0.47 -22.18 -1.89
CA LYS A 20 0.90 -23.27 -1.01
C LYS A 20 1.31 -22.74 0.35
N HIS A 21 2.13 -21.68 0.40
CA HIS A 21 2.56 -21.08 1.66
C HIS A 21 1.38 -20.53 2.46
N LEU A 22 0.49 -19.78 1.81
CA LEU A 22 -0.73 -19.26 2.45
C LEU A 22 -1.62 -20.39 2.96
N SER A 23 -1.78 -21.48 2.20
CA SER A 23 -2.55 -22.65 2.64
C SER A 23 -1.96 -23.30 3.89
N MET A 24 -0.62 -23.43 3.96
CA MET A 24 0.07 -23.96 5.14
C MET A 24 -0.11 -23.05 6.36
N ILE A 25 0.06 -21.73 6.20
CA ILE A 25 -0.15 -20.74 7.28
C ILE A 25 -1.58 -20.82 7.82
N LYS A 26 -2.57 -20.78 6.93
CA LYS A 26 -4.00 -20.86 7.30
C LYS A 26 -4.32 -22.16 8.03
N LYS A 27 -3.75 -23.29 7.57
CA LYS A 27 -3.90 -24.59 8.23
C LYS A 27 -3.34 -24.56 9.65
N HIS A 28 -2.12 -24.06 9.85
CA HIS A 28 -1.53 -24.01 11.19
C HIS A 28 -2.33 -23.13 12.16
N LEU A 29 -2.85 -21.98 11.70
CA LEU A 29 -3.72 -21.12 12.51
C LEU A 29 -5.04 -21.81 12.89
N ALA A 30 -5.64 -22.53 11.93
CA ALA A 30 -6.87 -23.28 12.15
C ALA A 30 -6.65 -24.47 13.10
N ASP A 31 -5.59 -25.26 12.91
CA ASP A 31 -5.23 -26.40 13.78
C ASP A 31 -4.95 -25.93 15.22
N ALA A 32 -4.44 -24.71 15.41
CA ALA A 32 -4.23 -24.08 16.71
C ALA A 32 -5.48 -23.36 17.26
N ASN A 33 -6.60 -23.36 16.53
CA ASN A 33 -7.84 -22.65 16.87
C ASN A 33 -7.64 -21.14 17.15
N ILE A 34 -6.72 -20.51 16.42
CA ILE A 34 -6.41 -19.09 16.53
C ILE A 34 -7.30 -18.33 15.55
N PRO A 35 -8.27 -17.51 16.00
CA PRO A 35 -9.04 -16.66 15.11
C PRO A 35 -8.12 -15.57 14.53
N TYR A 36 -8.22 -15.33 13.22
CA TYR A 36 -7.42 -14.32 12.54
C TYR A 36 -8.23 -13.53 11.52
N ARG A 37 -7.73 -12.35 11.19
CA ARG A 37 -8.13 -11.57 10.02
C ARG A 37 -6.91 -11.42 9.13
N MET A 38 -7.13 -11.46 7.83
CA MET A 38 -6.09 -11.29 6.82
C MET A 38 -6.40 -10.05 6.01
N ALA A 39 -5.35 -9.35 5.61
CA ALA A 39 -5.39 -8.35 4.55
C ALA A 39 -4.18 -8.56 3.65
N SER A 40 -4.32 -8.21 2.39
CA SER A 40 -3.23 -8.19 1.42
C SER A 40 -3.12 -6.84 0.73
N SER A 41 -1.91 -6.52 0.30
CA SER A 41 -1.64 -5.39 -0.58
C SER A 41 -0.46 -5.71 -1.48
N SER A 42 -0.46 -5.11 -2.65
CA SER A 42 0.63 -5.09 -3.62
C SER A 42 0.98 -3.63 -3.92
N ASN A 43 2.24 -3.36 -4.23
CA ASN A 43 2.66 -2.01 -4.59
C ASN A 43 3.56 -2.03 -5.81
N LYS A 44 3.36 -1.06 -6.71
CA LYS A 44 4.31 -0.74 -7.78
C LYS A 44 5.30 0.27 -7.24
N PHE A 45 6.58 -0.07 -7.27
CA PHE A 45 7.65 0.88 -6.97
C PHE A 45 8.09 1.55 -8.26
N THR A 46 7.99 2.88 -8.29
CA THR A 46 8.17 3.67 -9.52
C THR A 46 9.55 4.33 -9.59
N GLU A 47 9.98 4.72 -10.78
CA GLU A 47 11.26 5.41 -11.00
C GLU A 47 11.37 6.74 -10.25
N SER A 48 10.23 7.39 -9.98
CA SER A 48 10.10 8.56 -9.12
C SER A 48 10.20 8.28 -7.60
N ASN A 49 10.56 7.06 -7.19
CA ASN A 49 10.66 6.63 -5.78
C ASN A 49 9.31 6.74 -5.01
N VAL A 50 8.21 6.49 -5.72
CA VAL A 50 6.86 6.44 -5.15
C VAL A 50 6.35 5.00 -5.17
N ASN A 51 5.83 4.53 -4.04
CA ASN A 51 5.10 3.28 -3.93
C ASN A 51 3.62 3.56 -4.14
N VAL A 52 3.05 3.00 -5.19
CA VAL A 52 1.64 3.16 -5.54
C VAL A 52 0.89 1.91 -5.13
N LEU A 53 -0.26 2.07 -4.47
CA LEU A 53 -1.19 1.01 -4.08
C LEU A 53 -2.56 1.26 -4.69
N LYS A 54 -3.34 0.19 -4.85
CA LYS A 54 -4.78 0.29 -5.12
C LYS A 54 -5.51 0.85 -3.89
N LEU A 55 -6.51 1.69 -4.11
CA LEU A 55 -7.38 2.20 -3.05
C LEU A 55 -8.12 1.05 -2.36
N SER A 56 -8.56 0.05 -3.11
CA SER A 56 -9.21 -1.14 -2.55
C SER A 56 -8.31 -1.89 -1.56
N GLU A 57 -7.04 -2.08 -1.90
CA GLU A 57 -6.06 -2.75 -1.05
C GLU A 57 -5.72 -1.91 0.20
N TYR A 58 -5.55 -0.58 0.06
CA TYR A 58 -5.44 0.30 1.21
C TYR A 58 -6.64 0.14 2.17
N ASN A 59 -7.85 0.12 1.61
CA ASN A 59 -9.08 -0.04 2.38
C ASN A 59 -9.20 -1.44 3.01
N GLU A 60 -8.64 -2.48 2.39
CA GLU A 60 -8.53 -3.81 2.96
C GLU A 60 -7.65 -3.82 4.20
N LEU A 61 -6.45 -3.23 4.13
CA LEU A 61 -5.55 -3.06 5.27
C LEU A 61 -6.23 -2.26 6.40
N ALA A 62 -6.85 -1.12 6.05
CA ALA A 62 -7.57 -0.28 6.99
C ALA A 62 -8.68 -1.05 7.71
N ARG A 63 -9.50 -1.80 6.96
CA ARG A 63 -10.61 -2.61 7.50
C ARG A 63 -10.11 -3.72 8.43
N ALA A 64 -9.03 -4.41 8.08
CA ALA A 64 -8.47 -5.48 8.93
C ALA A 64 -8.04 -4.96 10.31
N LEU A 65 -7.56 -3.71 10.36
CA LEU A 65 -7.18 -3.00 11.58
C LEU A 65 -8.33 -2.26 12.28
N GLY A 66 -9.57 -2.34 11.74
CA GLY A 66 -10.75 -1.70 12.32
C GLY A 66 -10.90 -0.22 12.02
N TYR A 67 -10.18 0.31 11.02
CA TYR A 67 -10.27 1.69 10.58
C TYR A 67 -11.38 1.90 9.54
N LYS A 68 -11.78 3.17 9.38
CA LYS A 68 -12.70 3.57 8.30
C LYS A 68 -12.01 3.47 6.95
N GLN A 69 -12.79 3.08 5.95
CA GLN A 69 -12.36 3.09 4.55
C GLN A 69 -12.44 4.51 3.99
N GLU A 70 -11.61 4.78 3.01
CA GLU A 70 -11.48 6.06 2.33
C GLU A 70 -11.98 5.96 0.88
N THR A 71 -12.29 7.11 0.28
CA THR A 71 -12.72 7.21 -1.11
C THR A 71 -11.93 8.27 -1.86
N ILE A 72 -11.68 8.02 -3.14
CA ILE A 72 -11.11 8.94 -4.10
C ILE A 72 -12.17 9.17 -5.17
N GLU A 73 -12.46 10.43 -5.51
CA GLU A 73 -13.54 10.76 -6.45
C GLU A 73 -13.02 11.01 -7.86
N LYS A 74 -11.82 11.59 -7.95
CA LYS A 74 -11.19 11.96 -9.22
C LYS A 74 -9.96 11.12 -9.48
N GLU A 75 -9.64 10.90 -10.75
CA GLU A 75 -8.50 10.06 -11.13
C GLU A 75 -7.15 10.73 -10.79
N ASP A 76 -7.12 12.07 -10.75
CA ASP A 76 -5.96 12.88 -10.38
C ASP A 76 -5.77 13.03 -8.86
N GLU A 77 -6.64 12.43 -8.04
CA GLU A 77 -6.60 12.51 -6.58
C GLU A 77 -5.94 11.28 -5.96
N ILE A 78 -5.18 11.50 -4.88
CA ILE A 78 -4.56 10.41 -4.12
C ILE A 78 -4.74 10.55 -2.61
N LEU A 79 -4.63 9.42 -1.92
CA LEU A 79 -4.39 9.37 -0.49
C LEU A 79 -2.88 9.27 -0.25
N LEU A 80 -2.33 10.16 0.57
CA LEU A 80 -0.95 10.09 1.00
C LEU A 80 -0.85 9.27 2.28
N ILE A 81 -0.07 8.18 2.24
CA ILE A 81 -0.04 7.14 3.28
C ILE A 81 1.27 7.24 4.06
N PRO A 82 1.24 7.35 5.40
CA PRO A 82 2.44 7.38 6.20
C PRO A 82 3.02 5.96 6.34
N GLY A 83 4.31 5.81 6.03
CA GLY A 83 5.09 4.60 6.24
C GLY A 83 5.68 4.48 7.64
N ARG A 84 5.75 5.59 8.40
CA ARG A 84 6.34 5.63 9.76
C ARG A 84 5.65 6.68 10.64
N VAL A 85 5.86 6.58 11.96
CA VAL A 85 5.31 7.52 12.95
C VAL A 85 5.79 8.96 12.70
N SER A 86 7.05 9.17 12.33
CA SER A 86 7.58 10.51 12.02
C SER A 86 6.84 11.14 10.83
N GLN A 87 6.65 10.37 9.75
CA GLN A 87 5.95 10.83 8.56
C GLN A 87 4.47 11.11 8.84
N LYS A 88 3.84 10.32 9.71
CA LYS A 88 2.49 10.63 10.21
C LYS A 88 2.45 11.99 10.92
N GLN A 89 3.48 12.33 11.70
CA GLN A 89 3.54 13.63 12.37
C GLN A 89 3.79 14.78 11.38
N GLU A 90 4.69 14.59 10.41
CA GLU A 90 4.92 15.52 9.31
C GLU A 90 3.61 15.82 8.57
N PHE A 91 2.84 14.80 8.23
CA PHE A 91 1.55 14.96 7.56
C PHE A 91 0.54 15.78 8.39
N LYS A 92 0.48 15.54 9.70
CA LYS A 92 -0.36 16.32 10.62
C LYS A 92 0.05 17.78 10.70
N ASN A 93 1.34 18.07 10.56
CA ASN A 93 1.87 19.43 10.55
C ASN A 93 1.68 20.13 9.20
N GLY A 94 1.28 19.40 8.14
CA GLY A 94 1.20 19.93 6.79
C GLY A 94 2.51 19.83 5.99
N ASP A 95 3.51 19.11 6.52
CA ASP A 95 4.85 18.98 5.96
C ASP A 95 4.90 17.91 4.86
N TYR A 96 4.21 18.16 3.74
CA TYR A 96 4.21 17.28 2.57
C TYR A 96 3.96 18.04 1.27
N LYS A 97 4.38 17.45 0.15
CA LYS A 97 4.08 17.99 -1.18
C LYS A 97 2.60 17.79 -1.51
N LYS A 98 1.92 18.87 -1.91
CA LYS A 98 0.50 18.81 -2.33
C LYS A 98 0.28 18.09 -3.65
N ASN A 99 1.31 18.03 -4.50
CA ASN A 99 1.30 17.30 -5.76
C ASN A 99 2.44 16.29 -5.75
N ILE A 100 2.16 15.07 -6.18
CA ILE A 100 3.10 13.96 -6.27
C ILE A 100 3.20 13.57 -7.74
N GLU A 101 4.38 13.74 -8.31
CA GLU A 101 4.70 13.27 -9.65
C GLU A 101 5.08 11.79 -9.57
N VAL A 102 4.52 10.99 -10.48
CA VAL A 102 4.80 9.57 -10.62
C VAL A 102 5.29 9.31 -12.02
N ILE A 103 6.49 8.75 -12.13
CA ILE A 103 7.20 8.49 -13.39
C ILE A 103 7.51 6.99 -13.47
N GLN A 104 7.15 6.37 -14.60
CA GLN A 104 7.43 4.98 -14.89
C GLN A 104 7.61 4.79 -16.41
N GLY A 105 8.86 4.74 -16.88
CA GLY A 105 9.15 4.76 -18.32
C GLY A 105 8.58 6.02 -18.98
N ASP A 106 7.86 5.86 -20.09
CA ASP A 106 7.20 6.98 -20.79
C ASP A 106 5.89 7.44 -20.12
N TRP A 107 5.41 6.71 -19.11
CA TRP A 107 4.21 7.08 -18.37
C TRP A 107 4.57 8.08 -17.27
N THR A 108 3.95 9.26 -17.29
CA THR A 108 4.10 10.27 -16.25
C THR A 108 2.75 10.84 -15.90
N ASN A 109 2.47 10.97 -14.60
CA ASN A 109 1.27 11.62 -14.11
C ASN A 109 1.57 12.42 -12.83
N THR A 110 0.87 13.54 -12.65
CA THR A 110 0.95 14.34 -11.43
C THR A 110 -0.38 14.26 -10.70
N PHE A 111 -0.34 13.69 -9.49
CA PHE A 111 -1.50 13.55 -8.64
C PHE A 111 -1.56 14.64 -7.58
N ARG A 112 -2.76 15.12 -7.29
CA ARG A 112 -3.04 16.00 -6.16
C ARG A 112 -3.37 15.18 -4.92
N VAL A 113 -2.72 15.51 -3.80
CA VAL A 113 -3.08 14.96 -2.49
C VAL A 113 -4.49 15.43 -2.12
N LYS A 114 -5.46 14.50 -2.13
CA LYS A 114 -6.81 14.75 -1.60
C LYS A 114 -6.75 14.84 -0.08
N LYS A 115 -6.05 13.88 0.53
CA LYS A 115 -5.98 13.71 1.98
C LYS A 115 -4.72 12.95 2.36
N THR A 116 -4.14 13.32 3.51
CA THR A 116 -3.19 12.48 4.23
C THR A 116 -3.94 11.58 5.18
N VAL A 117 -3.74 10.26 5.10
CA VAL A 117 -4.37 9.34 6.04
C VAL A 117 -3.57 9.26 7.33
N GLU A 118 -4.25 9.17 8.48
CA GLU A 118 -3.56 9.14 9.78
C GLU A 118 -3.20 7.74 10.26
N ASN A 119 -3.75 6.71 9.61
CA ASN A 119 -3.63 5.33 10.05
C ASN A 119 -2.35 4.71 9.48
N LEU A 120 -1.51 4.15 10.36
CA LEU A 120 -0.37 3.34 9.97
C LEU A 120 -0.87 1.94 9.65
N VAL A 121 -1.13 1.69 8.37
CA VAL A 121 -1.70 0.42 7.88
C VAL A 121 -0.69 -0.47 7.17
N LEU A 122 0.49 0.07 6.84
CA LEU A 122 1.52 -0.64 6.09
C LEU A 122 2.25 -1.63 7.00
N PRO A 123 2.63 -2.81 6.49
CA PRO A 123 3.33 -3.83 7.28
C PRO A 123 4.80 -3.49 7.54
N HIS A 124 5.35 -2.46 6.89
CA HIS A 124 6.75 -2.06 7.00
C HIS A 124 6.94 -0.57 7.28
N ASP A 125 7.95 -0.29 8.11
CA ASP A 125 8.46 1.06 8.29
C ASP A 125 9.17 1.50 6.99
N SER A 126 8.56 2.37 6.19
CA SER A 126 9.19 2.91 4.95
C SER A 126 9.40 4.41 5.01
N SER A 127 10.53 4.88 4.48
CA SER A 127 10.82 6.30 4.27
C SER A 127 10.43 6.79 2.87
N SER A 128 10.06 5.89 1.96
CA SER A 128 9.58 6.25 0.63
C SER A 128 8.16 6.81 0.70
N ILE A 129 7.75 7.52 -0.34
CA ILE A 129 6.38 8.04 -0.46
C ILE A 129 5.45 6.88 -0.79
N TYR A 130 4.36 6.73 -0.05
CA TYR A 130 3.29 5.79 -0.35
C TYR A 130 2.02 6.55 -0.71
N ILE A 131 1.40 6.17 -1.82
CA ILE A 131 0.11 6.72 -2.24
C ILE A 131 -0.88 5.59 -2.54
N ALA A 132 -2.16 5.84 -2.30
CA ALA A 132 -3.23 5.06 -2.91
C ALA A 132 -3.90 5.86 -4.02
N VAL A 133 -4.10 5.21 -5.16
CA VAL A 133 -4.81 5.71 -6.35
C VAL A 133 -6.07 4.86 -6.58
N GLN A 134 -6.99 5.31 -7.45
CA GLN A 134 -8.09 4.43 -7.86
C GLN A 134 -7.56 3.17 -8.56
N ASP A 135 -8.24 2.05 -8.39
CA ASP A 135 -7.78 0.74 -8.89
C ASP A 135 -7.49 0.73 -10.39
N HIS A 136 -8.33 1.38 -11.21
CA HIS A 136 -8.10 1.46 -12.65
C HIS A 136 -6.88 2.33 -13.00
N VAL A 137 -6.64 3.42 -12.27
CA VAL A 137 -5.44 4.26 -12.43
C VAL A 137 -4.18 3.45 -12.10
N TYR A 138 -4.23 2.62 -11.05
CA TYR A 138 -3.12 1.73 -10.72
C TYR A 138 -2.82 0.76 -11.86
N ASP A 139 -3.86 0.19 -12.47
CA ASP A 139 -3.73 -0.82 -13.52
C ASP A 139 -3.13 -0.24 -14.81
N GLU A 140 -3.28 1.07 -15.05
CA GLU A 140 -2.65 1.80 -16.16
C GLU A 140 -1.15 2.04 -15.99
N ILE A 141 -0.63 2.02 -14.75
CA ILE A 141 0.81 2.23 -14.49
C ILE A 141 1.59 1.04 -15.04
N PRO A 142 2.57 1.23 -15.94
CA PRO A 142 3.38 0.14 -16.46
C PRO A 142 4.10 -0.62 -15.34
N LEU A 143 4.28 -1.93 -15.52
CA LEU A 143 5.21 -2.67 -14.66
C LEU A 143 6.63 -2.26 -15.01
N THR A 144 7.52 -2.25 -14.02
CA THR A 144 8.96 -2.12 -14.28
C THR A 144 9.39 -3.27 -15.19
N SER A 145 9.73 -2.95 -16.43
CA SER A 145 10.39 -3.89 -17.33
C SER A 145 11.68 -4.34 -16.63
N ASN A 146 11.81 -5.63 -16.32
CA ASN A 146 13.13 -6.15 -15.97
C ASN A 146 14.08 -5.79 -17.13
N PRO A 147 15.25 -5.20 -16.88
CA PRO A 147 16.32 -5.31 -17.86
C PRO A 147 16.63 -6.80 -18.00
N GLU A 148 16.54 -7.31 -19.23
CA GLU A 148 17.10 -8.63 -19.60
C GLU A 148 18.58 -8.73 -19.24
#